data_AF-A0A804R424-F1
#
_entry.id   AF-A0A804R424-F1
#
_cell.length_a   1.000
_cell.length_b   1.000
_cell.length_c   1.000
_cell.angle_alpha   90.00
_cell.angle_beta   90.00
_cell.angle_gamma   90.00
#
_symmetry.space_group_name_H-M   'P 1'
#
loop_
_entity.id
_entity.type
_entity.pdbx_description
1 polymer ?
#
loop_
_entity_poly.entity_id
_entity_poly.type
_entity_poly.pdbx_seq_one_letter_code
_entity_poly.pdbx_strand_id
1 'polypeptide(L)'
;MASSLRHFAGLGCFSAAASSSASTSFLPGYAPDFCVFVALRPIKPPATAVANPPASPSPLEEEHRQQAAVPWHSDDPPAPSVPAPLRVGIVGFGNFGQFIAGGVQRQGHTVLAASRTDYSAYCAQHGIRFFRSVDALCEEQPDVLLICSSILSTESVVRAIPFHKLRPDTIVADVLSVKEFPRNLLLEVLPPGFGIICTHPMFGPESGKHGWGKLPFVFDKVRVADDGDQAATCDRFLSIFEQEDGGDVVCRA
;
A
#
# COMPACT_ATOMS: atom_id res chain seq x y z
N MET A 1 39.22 -16.78 46.35
CA MET A 1 39.82 -15.44 46.47
C MET A 1 38.77 -14.45 45.98
N ALA A 2 37.87 -13.91 46.81
CA ALA A 2 38.07 -12.95 47.92
C ALA A 2 38.64 -11.59 47.44
N SER A 3 37.75 -10.63 47.15
CA SER A 3 37.70 -9.24 47.65
C SER A 3 36.65 -8.49 46.79
N SER A 4 35.46 -8.02 47.23
CA SER A 4 35.09 -7.19 48.40
C SER A 4 35.77 -5.80 48.32
N LEU A 5 35.12 -4.62 48.34
CA LEU A 5 34.02 -4.11 49.19
C LEU A 5 33.48 -2.74 48.69
N ARG A 6 32.18 -2.52 48.96
CA ARG A 6 31.51 -1.30 49.52
C ARG A 6 31.33 -0.05 48.65
N HIS A 7 30.07 0.32 48.33
CA HIS A 7 29.04 1.03 49.14
C HIS A 7 29.22 2.56 49.15
N PHE A 8 28.24 3.27 48.60
CA PHE A 8 27.71 4.49 49.20
C PHE A 8 26.20 4.60 48.89
N ALA A 9 25.39 4.49 49.94
CA ALA A 9 24.00 4.87 49.96
C ALA A 9 23.91 6.36 50.32
N GLY A 10 22.98 7.09 49.70
CA GLY A 10 22.64 8.45 50.05
C GLY A 10 21.13 8.63 50.00
N LEU A 11 20.51 8.64 51.19
CA LEU A 11 19.13 9.07 51.40
C LEU A 11 18.97 10.55 51.08
N GLY A 12 17.84 10.90 50.45
CA GLY A 12 17.32 12.26 50.37
C GLY A 12 15.79 12.22 50.38
N CYS A 13 15.22 12.47 51.55
CA CYS A 13 13.80 12.75 51.77
C CYS A 13 13.55 14.27 51.63
N PHE A 14 12.28 14.69 51.78
CA PHE A 14 11.71 16.07 51.68
C PHE A 14 11.37 16.53 50.25
N SER A 15 10.22 17.13 49.93
CA SER A 15 9.04 17.51 50.70
C SER A 15 7.84 17.65 49.76
N ALA A 16 6.63 17.41 50.27
CA ALA A 16 5.38 17.77 49.61
C ALA A 16 5.20 19.30 49.59
N ALA A 17 4.66 19.84 48.51
CA ALA A 17 3.99 21.14 48.50
C ALA A 17 2.81 21.08 47.52
N ALA A 18 1.62 21.00 48.10
CA ALA A 18 0.38 21.37 47.44
C ALA A 18 0.35 22.89 47.30
N SER A 19 -0.06 23.40 46.13
CA SER A 19 -0.68 24.72 46.05
C SER A 19 -1.88 24.66 45.13
N SER A 20 -3.02 24.84 45.78
CA SER A 20 -4.32 25.18 45.23
C SER A 20 -4.28 26.54 44.54
N SER A 21 -4.95 26.66 43.39
CA SER A 21 -5.65 27.90 43.05
C SER A 21 -6.85 27.57 42.17
N ALA A 22 -8.02 27.60 42.80
CA ALA A 22 -9.30 27.65 42.15
C ALA A 22 -9.44 28.98 41.38
N SER A 23 -10.06 28.93 40.22
CA SER A 23 -10.80 30.07 39.68
C SER A 23 -12.04 29.55 38.98
N THR A 24 -13.09 29.48 39.78
CA THR A 24 -14.50 29.52 39.39
C THR A 24 -14.80 30.82 38.65
N SER A 25 -15.40 30.71 37.46
CA SER A 25 -16.35 31.70 36.97
C SER A 25 -17.57 30.97 36.40
N PHE A 26 -18.70 31.26 37.04
CA PHE A 26 -20.04 30.78 36.73
C PHE A 26 -20.63 31.55 35.53
N LEU A 27 -21.29 30.82 34.61
CA LEU A 27 -22.60 31.01 33.92
C LEU A 27 -23.02 32.43 33.43
N PRO A 28 -23.81 32.59 32.34
CA PRO A 28 -24.96 31.76 31.91
C PRO A 28 -24.96 31.39 30.40
N GLY A 29 -25.62 30.33 29.91
CA GLY A 29 -27.07 30.10 30.00
C GLY A 29 -27.82 30.93 28.97
N TYR A 30 -27.84 30.53 27.69
CA TYR A 30 -28.82 31.02 26.72
C TYR A 30 -29.06 30.01 25.58
N ALA A 31 -30.20 29.34 25.65
CA ALA A 31 -30.93 28.80 24.52
C ALA A 31 -32.30 29.51 24.52
N PRO A 32 -32.85 29.81 23.34
CA PRO A 32 -34.21 29.38 23.12
C PRO A 32 -34.46 28.78 21.74
N ASP A 33 -35.37 27.82 21.79
CA ASP A 33 -36.22 27.25 20.76
C ASP A 33 -36.57 28.19 19.59
N PHE A 34 -36.56 27.60 18.39
CA PHE A 34 -37.62 27.88 17.43
C PHE A 34 -38.15 26.57 16.84
N CYS A 35 -39.29 26.14 17.40
CA CYS A 35 -40.26 25.29 16.73
C CYS A 35 -40.74 26.00 15.45
N VAL A 36 -40.57 25.37 14.29
CA VAL A 36 -41.54 25.49 13.19
C VAL A 36 -41.84 24.10 12.65
N PHE A 37 -42.97 23.58 13.11
CA PHE A 37 -43.74 22.56 12.42
C PHE A 37 -44.28 23.17 11.11
N VAL A 38 -43.93 22.59 9.97
CA VAL A 38 -44.82 22.61 8.79
C VAL A 38 -45.05 21.17 8.37
N ALA A 39 -46.18 20.65 8.82
CA ALA A 39 -46.81 19.48 8.26
C ALA A 39 -47.65 19.87 7.03
N LEU A 40 -47.98 18.86 6.22
CA LEU A 40 -48.97 18.80 5.12
C LEU A 40 -48.38 19.06 3.72
N ARG A 41 -48.54 18.21 2.70
CA ARG A 41 -49.40 17.04 2.43
C ARG A 41 -48.79 16.19 1.29
N PRO A 42 -49.14 14.90 1.17
CA PRO A 42 -48.69 14.02 0.10
C PRO A 42 -49.33 14.36 -1.25
N ILE A 43 -48.52 14.48 -2.30
CA ILE A 43 -49.01 14.63 -3.68
C ILE A 43 -49.23 13.23 -4.27
N LYS A 44 -50.49 12.98 -4.60
CA LYS A 44 -51.06 11.80 -5.25
C LYS A 44 -50.52 11.66 -6.71
N PRO A 45 -50.12 10.47 -7.16
CA PRO A 45 -49.85 10.24 -8.57
C PRO A 45 -51.18 10.10 -9.35
N PRO A 46 -51.34 10.75 -10.52
CA PRO A 46 -52.48 10.48 -11.38
C PRO A 46 -52.29 9.19 -12.16
N ALA A 47 -53.40 8.48 -12.30
CA ALA A 47 -53.57 7.22 -12.99
C ALA A 47 -53.52 7.37 -14.53
N THR A 48 -53.20 6.24 -15.14
CA THR A 48 -53.42 5.81 -16.53
C THR A 48 -54.53 6.54 -17.30
N ALA A 49 -54.19 7.06 -18.48
CA ALA A 49 -55.11 7.33 -19.57
C ALA A 49 -54.56 6.74 -20.87
N VAL A 50 -55.39 5.91 -21.50
CA VAL A 50 -55.20 5.25 -22.79
C VAL A 50 -55.33 6.29 -23.92
N ALA A 51 -54.40 6.28 -24.87
CA ALA A 51 -54.57 6.93 -26.17
C ALA A 51 -53.90 6.10 -27.29
N ASN A 52 -54.65 5.89 -28.36
CA ASN A 52 -54.33 5.13 -29.58
C ASN A 52 -53.26 5.81 -30.47
N PRO A 53 -52.67 5.10 -31.46
CA PRO A 53 -51.32 5.34 -31.95
C PRO A 53 -51.26 6.37 -33.10
N PRO A 54 -50.11 7.04 -33.31
CA PRO A 54 -49.84 7.73 -34.57
C PRO A 54 -49.22 6.78 -35.61
N ALA A 55 -49.88 6.76 -36.76
CA ALA A 55 -49.49 6.40 -38.13
C ALA A 55 -48.16 5.66 -38.39
N SER A 56 -48.29 4.52 -39.06
CA SER A 56 -47.25 3.78 -39.77
C SER A 56 -46.55 4.63 -40.85
N PRO A 57 -45.21 4.61 -40.96
CA PRO A 57 -44.53 5.09 -42.16
C PRO A 57 -44.73 4.12 -43.33
N SER A 58 -44.78 4.68 -44.53
CA SER A 58 -45.10 4.04 -45.81
C SER A 58 -44.07 2.97 -46.28
N PRO A 59 -44.45 2.01 -47.14
CA PRO A 59 -43.65 0.81 -47.46
C PRO A 59 -42.41 0.99 -48.36
N LEU A 60 -41.85 2.20 -48.49
CA LEU A 60 -40.77 2.46 -49.45
C LEU A 60 -39.43 2.90 -48.81
N GLU A 61 -39.32 2.90 -47.49
CA GLU A 61 -38.09 3.29 -46.78
C GLU A 61 -37.41 2.13 -46.02
N GLU A 62 -37.99 0.93 -46.01
CA GLU A 62 -37.46 -0.26 -45.32
C GLU A 62 -36.50 -1.11 -46.16
N GLU A 63 -36.48 -0.95 -47.48
CA GLU A 63 -35.70 -1.85 -48.37
C GLU A 63 -34.20 -1.51 -48.44
N HIS A 64 -33.77 -0.34 -47.97
CA HIS A 64 -32.35 0.08 -48.05
C HIS A 64 -31.56 -0.04 -46.73
N ARG A 65 -32.16 -0.58 -45.66
CA ARG A 65 -31.48 -0.76 -44.36
C ARG A 65 -31.16 -2.22 -44.02
N GLN A 66 -31.58 -3.18 -44.85
CA GLN A 66 -31.41 -4.63 -44.59
C GLN A 66 -30.27 -5.31 -45.36
N GLN A 67 -29.39 -4.55 -46.02
CA GLN A 67 -28.16 -5.10 -46.61
C GLN A 67 -26.91 -4.47 -45.97
N ALA A 68 -26.72 -4.78 -44.69
CA ALA A 68 -25.41 -4.70 -44.04
C ALA A 68 -25.39 -5.63 -42.81
N ALA A 69 -25.66 -6.92 -43.03
CA ALA A 69 -25.31 -7.96 -42.08
C ALA A 69 -23.99 -8.57 -42.53
N VAL A 70 -22.93 -8.33 -41.76
CA VAL A 70 -21.95 -9.38 -41.49
C VAL A 70 -21.82 -9.43 -39.97
N PRO A 71 -22.30 -10.48 -39.30
CA PRO A 71 -21.95 -10.73 -37.90
C PRO A 71 -20.45 -10.94 -37.85
N TRP A 72 -19.72 -9.95 -37.33
CA TRP A 72 -18.34 -10.16 -36.93
C TRP A 72 -18.38 -11.09 -35.72
N HIS A 73 -18.25 -12.40 -35.95
CA HIS A 73 -17.71 -13.27 -34.93
C HIS A 73 -16.26 -12.86 -34.75
N SER A 74 -16.02 -11.94 -33.82
CA SER A 74 -14.68 -11.67 -33.32
C SER A 74 -14.28 -12.87 -32.45
N ASP A 75 -13.84 -13.94 -33.09
CA ASP A 75 -12.95 -14.94 -32.49
C ASP A 75 -11.52 -14.37 -32.37
N ASP A 76 -11.41 -13.07 -32.08
CA ASP A 76 -10.15 -12.49 -31.66
C ASP A 76 -9.94 -12.93 -30.21
N PRO A 77 -8.83 -13.64 -29.88
CA PRO A 77 -8.49 -13.87 -28.50
C PRO A 77 -8.43 -12.49 -27.81
N PRO A 78 -9.00 -12.35 -26.59
CA PRO A 78 -8.96 -11.07 -25.90
C PRO A 78 -7.52 -10.60 -25.87
N ALA A 79 -7.28 -9.39 -26.41
CA ALA A 79 -5.96 -8.76 -26.36
C ALA A 79 -5.42 -8.93 -24.94
N PRO A 80 -4.14 -9.32 -24.76
CA PRO A 80 -3.61 -9.63 -23.44
C PRO A 80 -3.91 -8.43 -22.53
N SER A 81 -4.77 -8.66 -21.53
CA SER A 81 -5.15 -7.63 -20.59
C SER A 81 -3.89 -7.19 -19.88
N VAL A 82 -3.46 -5.96 -20.11
CA VAL A 82 -2.30 -5.39 -19.42
C VAL A 82 -2.51 -5.61 -17.92
N PRO A 83 -1.62 -6.33 -17.22
CA PRO A 83 -1.81 -6.63 -15.81
C PRO A 83 -1.97 -5.34 -15.01
N ALA A 84 -2.89 -5.32 -14.04
CA ALA A 84 -3.09 -4.15 -13.20
C ALA A 84 -1.78 -3.76 -12.49
N PRO A 85 -1.52 -2.45 -12.29
CA PRO A 85 -0.33 -2.00 -11.57
C PRO A 85 -0.26 -2.56 -10.15
N LEU A 86 0.93 -2.98 -9.72
CA LEU A 86 1.17 -3.38 -8.33
C LEU A 86 1.02 -2.20 -7.37
N ARG A 87 0.54 -2.50 -6.17
CA ARG A 87 0.55 -1.59 -5.02
C ARG A 87 1.66 -2.02 -4.06
N VAL A 88 2.75 -1.26 -4.05
CA VAL A 88 3.94 -1.53 -3.25
C VAL A 88 3.93 -0.64 -2.01
N GLY A 89 3.76 -1.24 -0.83
CA GLY A 89 3.88 -0.58 0.45
C GLY A 89 5.31 -0.61 0.97
N ILE A 90 5.96 0.54 1.10
CA ILE A 90 7.34 0.65 1.58
C ILE A 90 7.34 1.02 3.06
N VAL A 91 7.95 0.16 3.89
CA VAL A 91 8.18 0.39 5.32
C VAL A 91 9.64 0.76 5.54
N GLY A 92 9.89 2.01 5.96
CA GLY A 92 11.24 2.57 6.03
C GLY A 92 11.53 3.45 4.82
N PHE A 93 11.07 4.71 4.89
CA PHE A 93 11.09 5.63 3.75
C PHE A 93 12.29 6.61 3.76
N GLY A 94 13.47 6.11 4.13
CA GLY A 94 14.73 6.86 4.06
C GLY A 94 15.29 6.93 2.63
N ASN A 95 16.57 7.26 2.49
CA ASN A 95 17.23 7.46 1.19
C ASN A 95 17.01 6.28 0.22
N PHE A 96 17.15 5.05 0.70
CA PHE A 96 16.98 3.87 -0.15
C PHE A 96 15.51 3.59 -0.48
N GLY A 97 14.60 3.72 0.49
CA GLY A 97 13.16 3.57 0.26
C GLY A 97 12.62 4.58 -0.75
N GLN A 98 13.08 5.83 -0.70
CA GLN A 98 12.76 6.87 -1.68
C GLN A 98 13.31 6.55 -3.07
N PHE A 99 14.54 6.03 -3.14
CA PHE A 99 15.15 5.60 -4.40
C PHE A 99 14.37 4.47 -5.06
N ILE A 100 14.00 3.43 -4.30
CA ILE A 100 13.17 2.33 -4.81
C ILE A 100 11.79 2.84 -5.23
N ALA A 101 11.15 3.71 -4.45
CA ALA A 101 9.86 4.30 -4.79
C ALA A 101 9.87 4.97 -6.17
N GLY A 102 10.94 5.69 -6.50
CA GLY A 102 11.10 6.32 -7.81
C GLY A 102 11.12 5.30 -8.95
N GLY A 103 11.83 4.17 -8.80
CA GLY A 103 11.85 3.11 -9.82
C GLY A 103 10.50 2.40 -9.97
N VAL A 104 9.84 2.11 -8.85
CA VAL A 104 8.48 1.53 -8.83
C VAL A 104 7.49 2.44 -9.56
N GLN A 105 7.52 3.76 -9.31
CA GLN A 105 6.64 4.73 -9.97
C GLN A 105 6.94 4.89 -11.47
N ARG A 106 8.21 4.85 -11.89
CA ARG A 106 8.58 4.95 -13.32
C ARG A 106 7.97 3.84 -14.17
N GLN A 107 7.70 2.68 -13.57
CA GLN A 107 7.06 1.54 -14.23
C GLN A 107 5.53 1.52 -14.08
N GLY A 108 4.95 2.61 -13.57
CA GLY A 108 3.50 2.78 -13.47
C GLY A 108 2.86 2.10 -12.26
N HIS A 109 3.64 1.55 -11.34
CA HIS A 109 3.13 0.96 -10.10
C HIS A 109 2.80 2.04 -9.05
N THR A 110 1.91 1.69 -8.13
CA THR A 110 1.50 2.58 -7.03
C THR A 110 2.41 2.36 -5.83
N VAL A 111 2.90 3.46 -5.24
CA VAL A 111 3.69 3.43 -4.00
C VAL A 111 2.87 3.97 -2.83
N LEU A 112 2.84 3.19 -1.75
CA LEU A 112 2.39 3.59 -0.42
C LEU A 112 3.62 3.63 0.49
N ALA A 113 3.70 4.59 1.41
CA ALA A 113 4.89 4.74 2.25
C ALA A 113 4.55 4.94 3.72
N ALA A 114 5.28 4.25 4.59
CA ALA A 114 5.27 4.50 6.04
C ALA A 114 6.71 4.50 6.57
N SER A 115 6.98 5.37 7.53
CA SER A 115 8.30 5.47 8.15
C SER A 115 8.20 6.09 9.53
N ARG A 116 9.20 5.82 10.38
CA ARG A 116 9.34 6.47 11.69
C ARG A 116 9.49 7.98 11.54
N THR A 117 10.34 8.40 10.61
CA THR A 117 10.53 9.82 10.28
C THR A 117 9.39 10.27 9.37
N ASP A 118 8.89 11.47 9.61
CA ASP A 118 7.86 12.07 8.77
C ASP A 118 8.41 12.48 7.40
N TYR A 119 7.87 11.86 6.34
CA TYR A 119 8.16 12.22 4.95
C TYR A 119 6.93 12.73 4.20
N SER A 120 5.87 13.14 4.90
CA SER A 120 4.59 13.56 4.30
C SER A 120 4.77 14.63 3.21
N ALA A 121 5.61 15.63 3.46
CA ALA A 121 5.86 16.72 2.50
C ALA A 121 6.57 16.22 1.22
N TYR A 122 7.60 15.38 1.37
CA TYR A 122 8.29 14.76 0.25
C TYR A 122 7.32 13.88 -0.55
N CYS A 123 6.59 12.99 0.14
CA CYS A 123 5.64 12.10 -0.52
C CYS A 123 4.55 12.86 -1.28
N ALA A 124 4.01 13.94 -0.72
CA ALA A 124 3.03 14.80 -1.40
C ALA A 124 3.60 15.43 -2.68
N GLN A 125 4.86 15.87 -2.67
CA GLN A 125 5.53 16.42 -3.86
C GLN A 125 5.79 15.36 -4.95
N HIS A 126 5.94 14.10 -4.55
CA HIS A 126 6.24 12.98 -5.45
C HIS A 126 5.01 12.10 -5.78
N GLY A 127 3.80 12.52 -5.43
CA GLY A 127 2.57 11.75 -5.71
C GLY A 127 2.51 10.40 -4.97
N ILE A 128 3.16 10.29 -3.82
CA ILE A 128 3.19 9.10 -2.97
C ILE A 128 2.24 9.29 -1.81
N ARG A 129 1.41 8.30 -1.52
CA ARG A 129 0.54 8.34 -0.33
C ARG A 129 1.34 7.91 0.91
N PHE A 130 1.50 8.84 1.85
CA PHE A 130 2.26 8.60 3.10
C PHE A 130 1.33 8.34 4.28
N PHE A 131 1.71 7.38 5.12
CA PHE A 131 1.00 6.97 6.33
C PHE A 131 1.89 7.17 7.54
N ARG A 132 1.31 7.69 8.62
CA ARG A 132 2.02 7.95 9.89
C ARG A 132 2.33 6.68 10.68
N SER A 133 1.64 5.58 10.37
CA SER A 133 1.84 4.29 10.99
C SER A 133 1.87 3.20 9.93
N VAL A 134 2.60 2.12 10.22
CA VAL A 134 2.56 0.91 9.40
C VAL A 134 1.17 0.28 9.45
N ASP A 135 0.48 0.42 10.58
CA ASP A 135 -0.91 -0.04 10.75
C ASP A 135 -1.87 0.55 9.71
N ALA A 136 -1.86 1.87 9.51
CA ALA A 136 -2.69 2.52 8.51
C ALA A 136 -2.26 2.19 7.07
N LEU A 137 -0.96 1.92 6.84
CA LEU A 137 -0.50 1.41 5.54
C LEU A 137 -1.02 0.00 5.28
N CYS A 138 -1.06 -0.87 6.29
CA CYS A 138 -1.58 -2.23 6.13
C CYS A 138 -3.08 -2.24 5.79
N GLU A 139 -3.87 -1.30 6.30
CA GLU A 139 -5.31 -1.17 5.96
C GLU A 139 -5.55 -0.92 4.46
N GLU A 140 -4.55 -0.41 3.76
CA GLU A 140 -4.64 -0.22 2.33
C GLU A 140 -4.47 -1.51 1.53
N GLN A 141 -4.09 -2.64 2.13
CA GLN A 141 -3.92 -3.92 1.43
C GLN A 141 -2.94 -3.82 0.24
N PRO A 142 -1.66 -3.48 0.46
CA PRO A 142 -0.65 -3.57 -0.58
C PRO A 142 -0.48 -5.02 -1.08
N ASP A 143 -0.17 -5.16 -2.37
CA ASP A 143 0.17 -6.47 -2.96
C ASP A 143 1.54 -6.95 -2.46
N VAL A 144 2.46 -5.98 -2.29
CA VAL A 144 3.82 -6.20 -1.79
C VAL A 144 4.11 -5.24 -0.65
N LEU A 145 4.55 -5.76 0.50
CA LEU A 145 5.09 -4.97 1.61
C LEU A 145 6.62 -5.07 1.61
N LEU A 146 7.29 -3.99 1.22
CA LEU A 146 8.74 -3.91 1.07
C LEU A 146 9.39 -3.29 2.32
N ILE A 147 10.23 -4.05 3.01
CA ILE A 147 10.98 -3.63 4.18
C ILE A 147 12.29 -2.97 3.74
N CYS A 148 12.31 -1.64 3.84
CA CYS A 148 13.42 -0.75 3.48
C CYS A 148 14.05 -0.08 4.73
N SER A 149 13.93 -0.69 5.91
CA SER A 149 14.56 -0.22 7.14
C SER A 149 16.06 -0.55 7.21
N SER A 150 16.78 -0.01 8.19
CA SER A 150 18.16 -0.43 8.45
C SER A 150 18.21 -1.81 9.10
N ILE A 151 19.26 -2.59 8.81
CA ILE A 151 19.47 -3.96 9.33
C ILE A 151 19.22 -4.03 10.84
N LEU A 152 19.77 -3.09 11.61
CA LEU A 152 19.67 -3.06 13.07
C LEU A 152 18.26 -2.82 13.60
N SER A 153 17.41 -2.19 12.80
CA SER A 153 16.02 -1.88 13.18
C SER A 153 15.01 -2.87 12.61
N THR A 154 15.40 -3.67 11.61
CA THR A 154 14.48 -4.52 10.85
C THR A 154 13.70 -5.49 11.72
N GLU A 155 14.33 -6.15 12.70
CA GLU A 155 13.61 -7.06 13.59
C GLU A 155 12.48 -6.36 14.35
N SER A 156 12.79 -5.23 14.99
CA SER A 156 11.79 -4.44 15.71
C SER A 156 10.70 -3.93 14.78
N VAL A 157 11.03 -3.55 13.55
CA VAL A 157 10.06 -3.08 12.55
C VAL A 157 9.14 -4.22 12.14
N VAL A 158 9.69 -5.36 11.70
CA VAL A 158 8.94 -6.54 11.23
C VAL A 158 8.00 -7.07 12.31
N ARG A 159 8.47 -7.18 13.56
CA ARG A 159 7.63 -7.66 14.66
C ARG A 159 6.49 -6.71 15.04
N ALA A 160 6.60 -5.42 14.69
CA ALA A 160 5.56 -4.43 14.93
C ALA A 160 4.49 -4.36 13.82
N ILE A 161 4.69 -5.06 12.69
CA ILE A 161 3.75 -5.06 11.57
C ILE A 161 2.51 -5.89 11.94
N PRO A 162 1.30 -5.34 11.81
CA PRO A 162 0.06 -6.07 12.09
C PRO A 162 -0.31 -6.99 10.93
N PHE A 163 0.46 -8.06 10.70
CA PHE A 163 0.27 -8.99 9.57
C PHE A 163 -1.15 -9.57 9.47
N HIS A 164 -1.87 -9.68 10.58
CA HIS A 164 -3.26 -10.13 10.61
C HIS A 164 -4.25 -9.22 9.84
N LYS A 165 -3.89 -7.96 9.54
CA LYS A 165 -4.70 -7.04 8.72
C LYS A 165 -4.51 -7.26 7.22
N LEU A 166 -3.35 -7.80 6.83
CA LEU A 166 -2.98 -8.00 5.42
C LEU A 166 -3.68 -9.23 4.85
N ARG A 167 -3.75 -9.30 3.51
CA ARG A 167 -4.26 -10.51 2.87
C ARG A 167 -3.27 -11.65 3.08
N PRO A 168 -3.75 -12.91 3.24
CA PRO A 168 -2.86 -14.05 3.42
C PRO A 168 -1.88 -14.26 2.27
N ASP A 169 -2.21 -13.81 1.05
CA ASP A 169 -1.39 -13.97 -0.14
C ASP A 169 -0.43 -12.80 -0.42
N THR A 170 -0.43 -11.76 0.42
CA THR A 170 0.51 -10.62 0.32
C THR A 170 1.95 -11.10 0.35
N ILE A 171 2.79 -10.52 -0.51
CA ILE A 171 4.23 -10.75 -0.49
C ILE A 171 4.90 -9.76 0.46
N VAL A 172 5.78 -10.26 1.33
CA VAL A 172 6.67 -9.44 2.13
C VAL A 172 8.08 -9.63 1.60
N ALA A 173 8.71 -8.52 1.24
CA ALA A 173 10.05 -8.51 0.67
C ALA A 173 10.98 -7.62 1.49
N ASP A 174 12.28 -7.89 1.45
CA ASP A 174 13.30 -7.02 2.02
C ASP A 174 14.36 -6.65 0.98
N VAL A 175 15.06 -5.54 1.23
CA VAL A 175 16.17 -5.04 0.40
C VAL A 175 17.48 -4.91 1.21
N LEU A 176 17.61 -5.63 2.32
CA LEU A 176 18.80 -5.53 3.15
C LEU A 176 20.04 -6.03 2.39
N SER A 177 21.23 -5.58 2.77
CA SER A 177 22.46 -6.06 2.13
C SER A 177 22.86 -7.48 2.53
N VAL A 178 22.36 -7.97 3.66
CA VAL A 178 22.53 -9.36 4.15
C VAL A 178 21.28 -10.20 3.86
N LYS A 179 21.42 -11.51 3.61
CA LYS A 179 20.29 -12.38 3.20
C LYS A 179 19.82 -13.35 4.27
N GLU A 180 20.73 -13.96 5.04
CA GLU A 180 20.36 -14.97 6.04
C GLU A 180 19.52 -14.38 7.19
N PHE A 181 19.86 -13.17 7.63
CA PHE A 181 19.13 -12.49 8.69
C PHE A 181 17.65 -12.22 8.33
N PRO A 182 17.31 -11.49 7.24
CA PRO A 182 15.91 -11.26 6.90
C PRO A 182 15.17 -12.56 6.56
N ARG A 183 15.82 -13.51 5.89
CA ARG A 183 15.24 -14.82 5.57
C ARG A 183 14.74 -15.53 6.82
N ASN A 184 15.61 -15.68 7.82
CA ASN A 184 15.29 -16.41 9.04
C ASN A 184 14.25 -15.67 9.88
N LEU A 185 14.38 -14.35 10.00
CA LEU A 185 13.42 -13.51 10.71
C LEU A 185 12.02 -13.58 10.08
N LEU A 186 11.91 -13.48 8.75
CA LEU A 186 10.63 -13.49 8.07
C LEU A 186 9.97 -14.87 8.15
N LEU A 187 10.74 -15.96 8.02
CA LEU A 187 10.23 -17.32 8.22
C LEU A 187 9.71 -17.55 9.64
N GLU A 188 10.37 -16.96 10.65
CA GLU A 188 9.94 -17.04 12.05
C GLU A 188 8.63 -16.26 12.31
N VAL A 189 8.52 -15.05 11.77
CA VAL A 189 7.44 -14.12 12.13
C VAL A 189 6.20 -14.28 11.27
N LEU A 190 6.35 -14.58 9.97
CA LEU A 190 5.22 -14.50 9.04
C LEU A 190 4.39 -15.79 9.00
N PRO A 191 3.05 -15.68 9.06
CA PRO A 191 2.15 -16.82 8.89
C PRO A 191 2.38 -17.55 7.55
N PRO A 192 2.10 -18.87 7.47
CA PRO A 192 2.46 -19.70 6.31
C PRO A 192 1.94 -19.24 4.94
N GLY A 193 0.81 -18.54 4.88
CA GLY A 193 0.22 -18.09 3.61
C GLY A 193 1.01 -16.99 2.90
N PHE A 194 1.77 -16.19 3.66
CA PHE A 194 2.47 -15.03 3.12
C PHE A 194 3.64 -15.44 2.23
N GLY A 195 3.77 -14.74 1.11
CA GLY A 195 4.94 -14.81 0.25
C GLY A 195 6.13 -14.12 0.91
N ILE A 196 7.33 -14.68 0.77
CA ILE A 196 8.59 -14.17 1.29
C ILE A 196 9.60 -14.14 0.16
N ILE A 197 10.15 -12.95 -0.09
CA ILE A 197 11.23 -12.75 -1.06
C ILE A 197 12.34 -11.95 -0.39
N CYS A 198 13.55 -12.49 -0.33
CA CYS A 198 14.71 -11.74 0.12
C CYS A 198 15.45 -11.19 -1.09
N THR A 199 15.63 -9.87 -1.16
CA THR A 199 16.30 -9.22 -2.30
C THR A 199 17.52 -8.44 -1.89
N HIS A 200 18.38 -8.14 -2.87
CA HIS A 200 19.55 -7.32 -2.71
C HIS A 200 19.82 -6.57 -4.02
N PRO A 201 19.24 -5.37 -4.18
CA PRO A 201 19.73 -4.45 -5.19
C PRO A 201 21.15 -4.04 -4.78
N MET A 202 22.17 -4.51 -5.51
CA MET A 202 23.58 -4.18 -5.23
C MET A 202 23.96 -2.81 -5.80
N PHE A 203 22.98 -1.91 -5.78
CA PHE A 203 23.03 -0.55 -6.27
C PHE A 203 22.15 0.32 -5.38
N GLY A 204 22.37 1.63 -5.41
CA GLY A 204 21.61 2.58 -4.60
C GLY A 204 21.46 3.93 -5.28
N PRO A 205 21.04 4.97 -4.54
CA PRO A 205 20.73 6.29 -5.10
C PRO A 205 21.82 6.86 -6.01
N GLU A 206 23.09 6.67 -5.67
CA GLU A 206 24.21 7.18 -6.47
C GLU A 206 24.54 6.33 -7.69
N SER A 207 24.54 5.00 -7.56
CA SER A 207 24.91 4.10 -8.66
C SER A 207 23.77 3.83 -9.63
N GLY A 208 22.51 3.91 -9.18
CA GLY A 208 21.31 3.68 -10.00
C GLY A 208 20.56 4.94 -10.41
N LYS A 209 21.17 6.13 -10.31
CA LYS A 209 20.53 7.41 -10.69
C LYS A 209 20.14 7.53 -12.16
N HIS A 210 20.71 6.70 -13.03
CA HIS A 210 20.49 6.72 -14.48
C HIS A 210 19.78 5.46 -15.00
N GLY A 211 19.14 4.69 -14.12
CA GLY A 211 18.49 3.43 -14.45
C GLY A 211 19.17 2.21 -13.84
N TRP A 212 18.46 1.08 -13.80
CA TRP A 212 18.88 -0.17 -13.16
C TRP A 212 19.17 -1.30 -14.15
N GLY A 213 18.88 -1.16 -15.45
CA GLY A 213 18.85 -2.28 -16.41
C GLY A 213 20.19 -2.97 -16.71
N LYS A 214 21.26 -2.68 -15.95
CA LYS A 214 22.56 -3.39 -15.99
C LYS A 214 23.18 -3.52 -14.60
N LEU A 215 22.44 -3.15 -13.56
CA LEU A 215 22.92 -3.17 -12.19
C LEU A 215 22.56 -4.51 -11.57
N PRO A 216 23.51 -5.13 -10.86
CA PRO A 216 23.28 -6.48 -10.40
C PRO A 216 22.25 -6.51 -9.28
N PHE A 217 21.27 -7.38 -9.44
CA PHE A 217 20.17 -7.61 -8.52
C PHE A 217 20.16 -9.10 -8.14
N VAL A 218 20.20 -9.37 -6.85
CA VAL A 218 20.16 -10.74 -6.30
C VAL A 218 18.86 -10.93 -5.55
N PHE A 219 18.23 -12.09 -5.69
CA PHE A 219 17.05 -12.43 -4.92
C PHE A 219 16.99 -13.92 -4.58
N ASP A 220 16.26 -14.24 -3.53
CA ASP A 220 15.87 -15.58 -3.08
C ASP A 220 14.34 -15.61 -2.89
N LYS A 221 13.65 -16.51 -3.62
CA LYS A 221 12.22 -16.79 -3.44
C LYS A 221 12.05 -17.74 -2.26
N VAL A 222 12.23 -17.23 -1.04
CA VAL A 222 12.27 -18.01 0.21
C VAL A 222 11.01 -18.85 0.42
N ARG A 223 9.83 -18.26 0.17
CA ARG A 223 8.53 -18.94 0.25
C ARG A 223 7.56 -18.24 -0.67
N VAL A 224 7.25 -18.82 -1.83
CA VAL A 224 6.26 -18.31 -2.77
C VAL A 224 5.53 -19.51 -3.35
N ALA A 225 4.21 -19.41 -3.58
CA ALA A 225 3.48 -20.44 -4.31
C ALA A 225 4.07 -20.67 -5.71
N ASP A 226 4.01 -21.92 -6.21
CA ASP A 226 4.52 -22.27 -7.54
C ASP A 226 3.67 -21.66 -8.66
N ASP A 227 2.38 -21.43 -8.40
CA ASP A 227 1.41 -20.85 -9.33
C ASP A 227 0.41 -19.90 -8.63
N GLY A 228 -0.52 -19.36 -9.42
CA GLY A 228 -1.57 -18.47 -8.94
C GLY A 228 -1.17 -17.00 -8.76
N ASP A 229 -2.05 -16.24 -8.12
CA ASP A 229 -1.93 -14.78 -8.00
C ASP A 229 -0.67 -14.35 -7.24
N GLN A 230 -0.26 -15.13 -6.24
CA GLN A 230 0.97 -14.85 -5.49
C GLN A 230 2.22 -15.03 -6.35
N ALA A 231 2.29 -16.10 -7.15
CA ALA A 231 3.39 -16.31 -8.10
C ALA A 231 3.46 -15.19 -9.15
N ALA A 232 2.31 -14.82 -9.74
CA ALA A 232 2.22 -13.74 -10.71
C ALA A 232 2.58 -12.36 -10.10
N THR A 233 2.26 -12.14 -8.83
CA THR A 233 2.67 -10.92 -8.10
C THR A 233 4.17 -10.91 -7.81
N CYS A 234 4.75 -12.06 -7.45
CA CYS A 234 6.18 -12.21 -7.27
C CYS A 234 6.95 -11.89 -8.55
N ASP A 235 6.56 -12.46 -9.69
CA ASP A 235 7.25 -12.24 -10.95
C ASP A 235 7.14 -10.78 -11.40
N ARG A 236 5.97 -10.15 -11.27
CA ARG A 236 5.80 -8.71 -11.52
C ARG A 236 6.62 -7.83 -10.58
N PHE A 237 6.78 -8.23 -9.32
CA PHE A 237 7.61 -7.46 -8.38
C PHE A 237 9.10 -7.56 -8.73
N LEU A 238 9.57 -8.75 -9.08
CA LEU A 238 10.97 -8.96 -9.47
C LEU A 238 11.29 -8.27 -10.80
N SER A 239 10.35 -8.25 -11.76
CA SER A 239 10.54 -7.56 -13.04
C SER A 239 10.79 -6.06 -12.89
N ILE A 240 10.37 -5.45 -11.76
CA ILE A 240 10.69 -4.04 -11.46
C ILE A 240 12.21 -3.81 -11.45
N PHE A 241 12.98 -4.77 -10.98
CA PHE A 241 14.43 -4.66 -10.89
C PHE A 241 15.15 -5.06 -12.18
N GLU A 242 14.48 -5.84 -13.04
CA GLU A 242 15.04 -6.34 -14.31
C GLU A 242 14.83 -5.36 -15.47
N GLN A 243 13.63 -4.77 -15.56
CA GLN A 243 13.17 -4.12 -16.79
C GLN A 243 13.50 -2.63 -16.89
N GLU A 244 14.32 -2.07 -15.99
CA GLU A 244 14.48 -0.62 -16.02
C GLU A 244 15.22 -0.10 -17.26
N ASP A 245 15.98 -0.93 -18.00
CA ASP A 245 16.54 -0.59 -19.33
C ASP A 245 16.85 -1.81 -20.25
N GLY A 246 16.08 -2.91 -20.17
CA GLY A 246 16.16 -4.01 -21.16
C GLY A 246 17.47 -4.82 -21.20
N GLY A 247 18.17 -4.97 -20.07
CA GLY A 247 19.38 -5.79 -19.98
C GLY A 247 19.27 -6.87 -18.89
N ASP A 248 19.37 -8.14 -19.29
CA ASP A 248 19.46 -9.28 -18.38
C ASP A 248 20.81 -9.29 -17.67
N VAL A 249 20.85 -8.85 -16.41
CA VAL A 249 21.91 -9.23 -15.46
C VAL A 249 21.25 -9.65 -14.14
N VAL A 250 20.67 -10.84 -14.16
CA VAL A 250 20.08 -11.48 -12.97
C VAL A 250 21.06 -12.53 -12.45
N CYS A 251 21.48 -12.38 -11.20
CA CYS A 251 22.20 -13.44 -10.48
C CYS A 251 21.24 -14.04 -9.45
N ARG A 252 20.72 -15.24 -9.73
CA ARG A 252 20.04 -16.06 -8.71
C ARG A 252 21.08 -16.50 -7.67
N ALA A 253 20.77 -16.30 -6.39
CA ALA A 253 21.59 -16.78 -5.28
C ALA A 253 21.53 -18.31 -5.15
#